data_AF-A0A534NTQ1-F1
#
_entry.id   AF-A0A534NTQ1-F1
#
_cell.length_a   1.000
_cell.length_b   1.000
_cell.length_c   1.000
_cell.angle_alpha   90.00
_cell.angle_beta   90.00
_cell.angle_gamma   90.00
#
_symmetry.space_group_name_H-M   'P 1'
#
loop_
_entity.id
_entity.type
_entity.pdbx_description
1 polymer ?
#
loop_
_entity_poly.entity_id
_entity_poly.type
_entity_poly.pdbx_seq_one_letter_code
_entity_poly.pdbx_strand_id
1 'polypeptide(L)'
;MHAKPALFGRRQLGSLVLGAASFAALPPRAAAEEDSLDEALALVSRRGPEFGGGLSNHGPMACEALIALGRPESALPFAAKYARRLDAHPSERQRLSEADLRSAFGDPGRVGDLTAFFARRIDEEGAKETIRHFVPRLLPGLCAAGFHGLIRTAHAARSLARSETAIRRSELAEGLGYWAARYRELPAPAAASGNRFPAAGALLRVRPIPPERRPRGSIAAAFAALDADPSFAPILFLLDVRDPGRALSEVTSLFARVFL
;
A
#
# COMPACT_ATOMS: atom_id res chain seq x y z
N MET A 1 -48.55 -5.97 -38.10
CA MET A 1 -48.51 -6.90 -36.95
C MET A 1 -47.04 -7.11 -36.59
N HIS A 2 -46.48 -6.33 -35.66
CA HIS A 2 -46.53 -6.51 -34.19
C HIS A 2 -45.85 -7.82 -33.75
N ALA A 3 -44.86 -7.87 -32.86
CA ALA A 3 -44.26 -6.87 -31.99
C ALA A 3 -42.90 -7.41 -31.44
N LYS A 4 -42.00 -6.51 -31.02
CA LYS A 4 -40.92 -6.80 -30.05
C LYS A 4 -41.52 -7.16 -28.69
N PRO A 5 -40.73 -7.82 -27.83
CA PRO A 5 -40.59 -7.31 -26.47
C PRO A 5 -39.12 -7.08 -26.09
N ALA A 6 -38.88 -5.89 -25.57
CA ALA A 6 -37.74 -5.55 -24.71
C ALA A 6 -38.02 -6.04 -23.28
N LEU A 7 -36.97 -6.16 -22.45
CA LEU A 7 -36.89 -5.78 -21.03
C LEU A 7 -35.49 -6.19 -20.52
N PHE A 8 -34.55 -5.23 -20.46
CA PHE A 8 -34.18 -4.48 -19.25
C PHE A 8 -33.77 -5.36 -18.07
N GLY A 9 -32.48 -5.30 -17.78
CA GLY A 9 -31.88 -5.79 -16.55
C GLY A 9 -30.50 -5.16 -16.34
N ARG A 10 -30.43 -3.82 -16.32
CA ARG A 10 -29.29 -3.10 -15.73
C ARG A 10 -29.15 -3.59 -14.29
N ARG A 11 -28.19 -4.47 -14.01
CA ARG A 11 -27.71 -4.60 -12.63
C ARG A 11 -26.89 -3.34 -12.34
N GLN A 12 -27.57 -2.36 -11.74
CA GLN A 12 -26.90 -1.37 -10.91
C GLN A 12 -26.08 -2.16 -9.89
N LEU A 13 -24.76 -2.16 -10.06
CA LEU A 13 -23.85 -2.38 -8.94
C LEU A 13 -24.13 -1.24 -7.99
N GLY A 14 -24.84 -1.55 -6.92
CA GLY A 14 -25.08 -0.63 -5.83
C GLY A 14 -23.78 0.04 -5.46
N SER A 15 -23.80 1.36 -5.44
CA SER A 15 -22.79 2.19 -4.83
C SER A 15 -22.53 1.64 -3.42
N LEU A 16 -21.43 0.91 -3.25
CA LEU A 16 -20.82 0.81 -1.93
C LEU A 16 -20.29 2.21 -1.63
N VAL A 17 -21.09 2.99 -0.91
CA VAL A 17 -20.56 4.06 -0.10
C VAL A 17 -19.64 3.36 0.90
N LEU A 18 -18.33 3.37 0.61
CA LEU A 18 -17.32 3.09 1.60
C LEU A 18 -17.63 4.04 2.77
N GLY A 19 -18.14 3.48 3.86
CA GLY A 19 -18.29 4.21 5.11
C GLY A 19 -16.94 4.84 5.39
N ALA A 20 -16.91 6.17 5.39
CA ALA A 20 -15.73 6.92 5.74
C ALA A 20 -15.30 6.41 7.12
N ALA A 21 -14.18 5.69 7.17
CA ALA A 21 -13.33 5.76 8.34
C ALA A 21 -13.12 7.26 8.52
N SER A 22 -13.76 7.82 9.54
CA SER A 22 -13.75 9.24 9.80
C SER A 22 -12.28 9.63 9.83
N PHE A 23 -11.80 10.30 8.77
CA PHE A 23 -10.65 11.17 8.86
C PHE A 23 -11.13 12.26 9.81
N ALA A 24 -11.10 11.99 11.12
CA ALA A 24 -11.08 13.06 12.08
C ALA A 24 -9.91 13.91 11.60
N ALA A 25 -10.23 15.10 11.09
CA ALA A 25 -9.24 16.06 10.67
C ALA A 25 -8.32 16.22 11.87
N LEU A 26 -7.10 15.72 11.74
CA LEU A 26 -6.10 15.92 12.78
C LEU A 26 -6.03 17.44 12.97
N PRO A 27 -5.98 17.93 14.23
CA PRO A 27 -5.97 19.35 14.48
C PRO A 27 -4.86 20.01 13.65
N PRO A 28 -5.13 21.16 13.02
CA PRO A 28 -4.12 21.85 12.23
C PRO A 28 -2.91 22.13 13.11
N ARG A 29 -1.72 21.80 12.60
CA ARG A 29 -0.44 21.99 13.28
C ARG A 29 0.22 23.30 12.87
N ALA A 30 1.14 23.77 13.69
CA ALA A 30 1.91 24.98 13.40
C ALA A 30 2.71 24.81 12.10
N ALA A 31 2.77 25.86 11.29
CA ALA A 31 3.49 25.85 9.99
C ALA A 31 4.95 25.36 10.11
N ALA A 32 5.63 25.69 11.21
CA ALA A 32 7.00 25.25 11.47
C ALA A 32 7.17 23.72 11.59
N GLU A 33 6.13 22.99 12.02
CA GLU A 33 6.16 21.52 12.04
C GLU A 33 6.05 20.95 10.62
N GLU A 34 5.28 21.62 9.76
CA GLU A 34 5.08 21.23 8.37
C GLU A 34 6.34 21.47 7.53
N ASP A 35 7.07 22.56 7.80
CA ASP A 35 8.38 22.87 7.18
C ASP A 35 9.43 21.80 7.52
N SER A 36 9.45 21.32 8.78
CA SER A 36 10.39 20.29 9.22
C SER A 36 10.22 18.95 8.49
N LEU A 37 8.97 18.58 8.16
CA LEU A 37 8.71 17.37 7.38
C LEU A 37 9.26 17.51 5.96
N ASP A 38 9.04 18.66 5.32
CA ASP A 38 9.45 18.89 3.95
C ASP A 38 10.97 18.88 3.80
N GLU A 39 11.69 19.50 4.75
CA GLU A 39 13.15 19.42 4.85
C GLU A 39 13.65 17.98 5.05
N ALA A 40 13.00 17.22 5.94
CA ALA A 40 13.36 15.83 6.19
C ALA A 40 13.12 14.96 4.94
N LEU A 41 11.97 15.11 4.26
CA LEU A 41 11.64 14.40 3.03
C LEU A 41 12.64 14.69 1.91
N ALA A 42 13.14 15.93 1.79
CA ALA A 42 14.15 16.28 0.81
C ALA A 42 15.42 15.43 0.92
N LEU A 43 15.75 14.89 2.10
CA LEU A 43 16.92 14.03 2.30
C LEU A 43 16.69 12.55 1.97
N VAL A 44 15.44 12.06 2.08
CA VAL A 44 15.14 10.61 2.08
C VAL A 44 14.15 10.15 1.01
N SER A 45 13.28 11.01 0.49
CA SER A 45 12.21 10.63 -0.45
C SER A 45 12.73 10.29 -1.85
N ARG A 46 13.66 11.09 -2.38
CA ARG A 46 14.28 10.91 -3.71
C ARG A 46 15.55 10.07 -3.65
N ARG A 47 15.53 9.04 -2.81
CA ARG A 47 16.53 7.98 -2.72
C ARG A 47 15.88 6.67 -3.13
N GLY A 48 16.69 5.63 -3.36
CA GLY A 48 16.19 4.32 -3.75
C GLY A 48 15.03 3.86 -2.86
N PRO A 49 13.97 3.26 -3.43
CA PRO A 49 12.87 2.71 -2.63
C PRO A 49 13.31 1.54 -1.76
N GLU A 50 14.46 0.94 -2.08
CA GLU A 50 15.17 -0.06 -1.31
C GLU A 50 16.66 0.27 -1.26
N PHE A 51 17.35 -0.31 -0.28
CA PHE A 51 18.81 -0.20 -0.12
C PHE A 51 19.39 -1.49 0.47
N GLY A 52 20.71 -1.66 0.39
CA GLY A 52 21.43 -2.71 1.14
C GLY A 52 20.94 -4.14 0.87
N GLY A 53 20.59 -4.45 -0.39
CA GLY A 53 20.16 -5.80 -0.78
C GLY A 53 18.66 -6.10 -0.58
N GLY A 54 17.81 -5.06 -0.57
CA GLY A 54 16.35 -5.21 -0.58
C GLY A 54 15.63 -4.75 0.69
N LEU A 55 16.31 -3.98 1.56
CA LEU A 55 15.66 -3.32 2.69
C LEU A 55 14.87 -2.12 2.18
N SER A 56 13.57 -2.07 2.45
CA SER A 56 12.74 -0.93 2.06
C SER A 56 13.20 0.38 2.72
N ASN A 57 13.19 1.48 1.99
CA ASN A 57 13.49 2.81 2.52
C ASN A 57 12.37 3.28 3.45
N HIS A 58 12.63 3.23 4.75
CA HIS A 58 11.68 3.68 5.79
C HIS A 58 11.74 5.18 6.09
N GLY A 59 12.71 5.90 5.52
CA GLY A 59 13.02 7.28 5.87
C GLY A 59 11.78 8.20 5.85
N PRO A 60 11.06 8.29 4.72
CA PRO A 60 9.88 9.15 4.61
C PRO A 60 8.79 8.82 5.62
N MET A 61 8.49 7.52 5.79
CA MET A 61 7.45 7.04 6.72
C MET A 61 7.80 7.35 8.17
N ALA A 62 9.06 7.16 8.56
CA ALA A 62 9.54 7.46 9.89
C ALA A 62 9.54 8.97 10.18
N CYS A 63 9.92 9.82 9.22
CA CYS A 63 9.85 11.27 9.38
C CYS A 63 8.40 11.72 9.57
N GLU A 64 7.49 11.24 8.73
CA GLU A 64 6.07 11.55 8.83
C GLU A 64 5.46 11.04 10.15
N ALA A 65 5.89 9.87 10.64
CA ALA A 65 5.49 9.34 11.94
C ALA A 65 6.03 10.18 13.12
N LEU A 66 7.28 10.63 13.09
CA LEU A 66 7.86 11.51 14.12
C LEU A 66 7.07 12.81 14.24
N ILE A 67 6.74 13.40 13.09
CA ILE A 67 5.87 14.56 13.03
C ILE A 67 4.54 14.20 13.66
N ALA A 68 3.85 13.15 13.18
CA ALA A 68 2.56 12.71 13.72
C ALA A 68 2.56 12.48 15.25
N LEU A 69 3.68 12.04 15.83
CA LEU A 69 3.85 11.82 17.27
C LEU A 69 4.22 13.09 18.06
N GLY A 70 4.25 14.27 17.43
CA GLY A 70 4.59 15.54 18.07
C GLY A 70 6.08 15.69 18.36
N ARG A 71 6.94 15.08 17.54
CA ARG A 71 8.41 15.17 17.63
C ARG A 71 9.06 15.75 16.37
N PRO A 72 8.66 16.96 15.93
CA PRO A 72 9.21 17.58 14.71
C PRO A 72 10.73 17.79 14.77
N GLU A 73 11.27 18.15 15.93
CA GLU A 73 12.71 18.37 16.15
C GLU A 73 13.56 17.11 15.90
N SER A 74 12.94 15.93 15.96
CA SER A 74 13.60 14.64 15.74
C SER A 74 13.66 14.24 14.25
N ALA A 75 12.84 14.84 13.38
CA ALA A 75 12.67 14.39 11.99
C ALA A 75 13.91 14.64 11.13
N LEU A 76 14.40 15.87 11.07
CA LEU A 76 15.56 16.24 10.25
C LEU A 76 16.86 15.53 10.69
N PRO A 77 17.22 15.46 11.99
CA PRO A 77 18.40 14.70 12.43
C PRO A 77 18.31 13.20 12.09
N PHE A 78 17.12 12.62 12.24
CA PHE A 78 16.88 11.23 11.82
C PHE A 78 17.10 11.07 10.32
N ALA A 79 16.49 11.93 9.50
CA ALA A 79 16.58 11.88 8.04
C ALA A 79 18.04 11.99 7.56
N ALA A 80 18.79 12.96 8.10
CA ALA A 80 20.21 13.16 7.77
C ALA A 80 21.06 11.93 8.12
N LYS A 81 20.84 11.31 9.29
CA LYS A 81 21.54 10.07 9.68
C LYS A 81 21.15 8.91 8.77
N TYR A 82 19.87 8.77 8.48
CA TYR A 82 19.30 7.65 7.74
C TYR A 82 19.68 7.67 6.26
N ALA A 83 19.70 8.85 5.63
CA ALA A 83 20.04 9.06 4.23
C ALA A 83 21.42 8.50 3.83
N ARG A 84 22.37 8.44 4.78
CA ARG A 84 23.71 7.87 4.57
C ARG A 84 23.71 6.38 4.22
N ARG A 85 22.61 5.67 4.46
CA ARG A 85 22.45 4.24 4.18
C ARG A 85 21.75 3.96 2.86
N LEU A 86 21.17 4.99 2.25
CA LEU A 86 20.25 4.83 1.13
C LEU A 86 20.99 4.82 -0.19
N ASP A 87 20.55 3.93 -1.06
CA ASP A 87 21.05 3.84 -2.43
C ASP A 87 20.49 5.01 -3.27
N ALA A 88 21.11 5.23 -4.43
CA ALA A 88 20.65 6.23 -5.39
C ALA A 88 19.23 5.90 -5.89
N HIS A 89 18.47 6.94 -6.21
CA HIS A 89 17.14 6.76 -6.80
C HIS A 89 17.26 6.29 -8.27
N PRO A 90 16.47 5.29 -8.70
CA PRO A 90 16.44 4.86 -10.10
C PRO A 90 15.79 5.91 -11.01
N SER A 91 16.52 6.39 -12.02
CA SER A 91 15.99 7.31 -13.02
C SER A 91 14.91 6.68 -13.93
N GLU A 92 14.02 7.51 -14.46
CA GLU A 92 13.16 7.17 -15.60
C GLU A 92 14.02 6.85 -16.82
N ARG A 93 13.79 5.69 -17.43
CA ARG A 93 14.42 5.20 -18.65
C ARG A 93 13.46 5.21 -19.82
N GLN A 94 12.17 4.99 -19.56
CA GLN A 94 11.12 5.03 -20.57
C GLN A 94 9.87 5.70 -20.01
N ARG A 95 9.36 6.68 -20.76
CA ARG A 95 8.08 7.30 -20.45
C ARG A 95 6.93 6.30 -20.68
N LEU A 96 6.26 5.93 -19.59
CA LEU A 96 5.09 5.04 -19.63
C LEU A 96 3.81 5.80 -19.95
N SER A 97 2.92 5.16 -20.71
CA SER A 97 1.51 5.50 -20.85
C SER A 97 0.65 4.56 -19.99
N GLU A 98 -0.66 4.80 -19.94
CA GLU A 98 -1.57 3.92 -19.20
C GLU A 98 -1.70 2.52 -19.81
N ALA A 99 -1.52 2.41 -21.13
CA ALA A 99 -1.55 1.14 -21.84
C ALA A 99 -0.35 0.24 -21.46
N ASP A 100 0.77 0.85 -21.07
CA ASP A 100 2.00 0.15 -20.70
C ASP A 100 1.97 -0.42 -19.26
N LEU A 101 1.07 0.07 -18.41
CA LEU A 101 1.07 -0.28 -16.99
C LEU A 101 0.88 -1.78 -16.74
N ARG A 102 0.09 -2.45 -17.58
CA ARG A 102 -0.17 -3.88 -17.43
C ARG A 102 1.11 -4.72 -17.52
N SER A 103 2.06 -4.34 -18.37
CA SER A 103 3.34 -5.04 -18.50
C SER A 103 4.42 -4.49 -17.56
N ALA A 104 4.28 -3.24 -17.09
CA ALA A 104 5.23 -2.64 -16.16
C ALA A 104 5.00 -3.04 -14.69
N PHE A 105 3.77 -3.36 -14.29
CA PHE A 105 3.46 -3.77 -12.92
C PHE A 105 4.18 -5.07 -12.55
N GLY A 106 4.81 -5.07 -11.39
CA GLY A 106 5.58 -6.20 -10.87
C GLY A 106 7.00 -6.33 -11.45
N ASP A 107 7.44 -5.41 -12.31
CA ASP A 107 8.83 -5.32 -12.75
C ASP A 107 9.62 -4.30 -11.89
N PRO A 108 10.51 -4.78 -10.99
CA PRO A 108 11.30 -3.91 -10.11
C PRO A 108 12.22 -2.98 -10.88
N GLY A 109 12.65 -3.39 -12.08
CA GLY A 109 13.48 -2.57 -12.95
C GLY A 109 12.76 -1.29 -13.38
N ARG A 110 11.43 -1.26 -13.41
CA ARG A 110 10.63 -0.12 -13.90
C ARG A 110 10.29 0.90 -12.83
N VAL A 111 10.84 0.79 -11.61
CA VAL A 111 10.42 1.67 -10.51
C VAL A 111 10.61 3.16 -10.81
N GLY A 112 11.70 3.56 -11.47
CA GLY A 112 11.90 4.95 -11.93
C GLY A 112 10.84 5.41 -12.93
N ASP A 113 10.49 4.56 -13.90
CA ASP A 113 9.46 4.85 -14.90
C ASP A 113 8.06 4.96 -14.27
N LEU A 114 7.74 4.07 -13.34
CA LEU A 114 6.46 4.05 -12.63
C LEU A 114 6.33 5.25 -11.69
N THR A 115 7.38 5.61 -10.94
CA THR A 115 7.40 6.83 -10.13
C THR A 115 7.19 8.06 -10.99
N ALA A 116 7.88 8.18 -12.14
CA ALA A 116 7.71 9.31 -13.04
C ALA A 116 6.31 9.35 -13.68
N PHE A 117 5.73 8.19 -13.99
CA PHE A 117 4.33 8.08 -14.44
C PHE A 117 3.36 8.64 -13.39
N PHE A 118 3.48 8.22 -12.13
CA PHE A 118 2.60 8.70 -11.07
C PHE A 118 2.83 10.17 -10.75
N ALA A 119 4.06 10.67 -10.81
CA ALA A 119 4.34 12.09 -10.64
C ALA A 119 3.57 12.94 -11.66
N ARG A 120 3.63 12.57 -12.94
CA ARG A 120 2.86 13.24 -14.00
C ARG A 120 1.36 13.16 -13.78
N ARG A 121 0.83 12.00 -13.38
CA ARG A 121 -0.60 11.85 -13.09
C ARG A 121 -1.07 12.71 -11.90
N ILE A 122 -0.24 12.81 -10.87
CA ILE A 122 -0.53 13.69 -9.73
C ILE A 122 -0.52 15.15 -10.14
N ASP A 123 0.40 15.56 -11.02
CA ASP A 123 0.46 16.93 -11.55
C ASP A 123 -0.74 17.25 -12.49
N GLU A 124 -1.19 16.27 -13.27
CA GLU A 124 -2.28 16.42 -14.26
C GLU A 124 -3.68 16.34 -13.62
N GLU A 125 -3.91 15.40 -12.71
CA GLU A 125 -5.24 15.04 -12.19
C GLU A 125 -5.39 15.32 -10.68
N GLY A 126 -4.28 15.63 -9.99
CA GLY A 126 -4.24 15.79 -8.55
C GLY A 126 -4.02 14.47 -7.79
N ALA A 127 -3.50 14.59 -6.57
CA ALA A 127 -3.17 13.46 -5.71
C ALA A 127 -4.40 12.60 -5.37
N LYS A 128 -5.53 13.23 -5.05
CA LYS A 128 -6.76 12.55 -4.66
C LYS A 128 -7.33 11.68 -5.77
N GLU A 129 -7.40 12.20 -7.00
CA GLU A 129 -7.92 11.43 -8.13
C GLU A 129 -6.96 10.33 -8.57
N THR A 130 -5.65 10.59 -8.52
CA THR A 130 -4.64 9.54 -8.74
C THR A 130 -4.83 8.39 -7.76
N ILE A 131 -4.97 8.67 -6.46
CA ILE A 131 -5.24 7.64 -5.44
C ILE A 131 -6.53 6.89 -5.76
N ARG A 132 -7.62 7.60 -6.07
CA ARG A 132 -8.93 7.01 -6.36
C ARG A 132 -8.88 6.06 -7.56
N HIS A 133 -8.09 6.39 -8.58
CA HIS A 133 -7.95 5.58 -9.79
C HIS A 133 -7.03 4.37 -9.59
N PHE A 134 -5.89 4.56 -8.92
CA PHE A 134 -4.83 3.55 -8.91
C PHE A 134 -4.80 2.65 -7.68
N VAL A 135 -5.26 3.09 -6.51
CA VAL A 135 -5.30 2.23 -5.32
C VAL A 135 -6.15 0.97 -5.56
N PRO A 136 -7.36 1.03 -6.15
CA PRO A 136 -8.12 -0.18 -6.48
C PRO A 136 -7.40 -1.14 -7.44
N ARG A 137 -6.57 -0.61 -8.35
CA ARG A 137 -5.80 -1.40 -9.32
C ARG A 137 -4.57 -2.06 -8.69
N LEU A 138 -4.00 -1.44 -7.66
CA LEU A 138 -2.84 -1.94 -6.92
C LEU A 138 -3.23 -2.86 -5.75
N LEU A 139 -4.47 -2.76 -5.26
CA LEU A 139 -4.99 -3.51 -4.12
C LEU A 139 -4.81 -5.04 -4.20
N PRO A 140 -4.99 -5.70 -5.36
CA PRO A 140 -4.75 -7.15 -5.44
C PRO A 140 -3.30 -7.51 -5.10
N GLY A 141 -2.35 -6.60 -5.35
CA GLY A 141 -0.96 -6.69 -4.97
C GLY A 141 -0.60 -6.02 -3.64
N LEU A 142 -1.52 -5.98 -2.66
CA LEU A 142 -1.32 -5.28 -1.38
C LEU A 142 -0.06 -5.74 -0.60
N CYS A 143 0.36 -6.99 -0.78
CA CYS A 143 1.53 -7.56 -0.11
C CYS A 143 2.86 -7.16 -0.76
N ALA A 144 2.83 -6.37 -1.83
CA ALA A 144 4.02 -5.86 -2.52
C ALA A 144 5.06 -5.32 -1.54
N ALA A 145 6.30 -5.78 -1.70
CA ALA A 145 7.42 -5.48 -0.81
C ALA A 145 7.13 -5.72 0.68
N GLY A 146 6.31 -6.72 1.04
CA GLY A 146 5.90 -6.90 2.43
C GLY A 146 5.08 -5.72 2.96
N PHE A 147 4.11 -5.25 2.17
CA PHE A 147 3.22 -4.11 2.42
C PHE A 147 3.86 -2.71 2.33
N HIS A 148 5.18 -2.59 2.15
CA HIS A 148 5.84 -1.27 2.18
C HIS A 148 5.36 -0.31 1.09
N GLY A 149 4.93 -0.81 -0.08
CA GLY A 149 4.32 0.04 -1.12
C GLY A 149 3.04 0.73 -0.63
N LEU A 150 2.13 -0.05 -0.04
CA LEU A 150 0.89 0.48 0.56
C LEU A 150 1.18 1.39 1.75
N ILE A 151 2.05 0.97 2.67
CA ILE A 151 2.39 1.75 3.87
C ILE A 151 2.99 3.10 3.46
N ARG A 152 3.97 3.12 2.55
CA ARG A 152 4.59 4.36 2.05
C ARG A 152 3.55 5.29 1.39
N THR A 153 2.67 4.73 0.56
CA THR A 153 1.57 5.46 -0.07
C THR A 153 0.61 6.07 0.97
N ALA A 154 0.25 5.32 2.02
CA ALA A 154 -0.64 5.79 3.07
C ALA A 154 -0.02 6.92 3.92
N HIS A 155 1.25 6.81 4.27
CA HIS A 155 1.99 7.88 4.94
C HIS A 155 2.06 9.15 4.08
N ALA A 156 2.35 9.01 2.78
CA ALA A 156 2.37 10.13 1.84
C ALA A 156 0.99 10.81 1.71
N ALA A 157 -0.08 10.02 1.55
CA ALA A 157 -1.45 10.53 1.48
C ALA A 157 -1.86 11.27 2.77
N ARG A 158 -1.47 10.74 3.94
CA ARG A 158 -1.71 11.40 5.24
C ARG A 158 -0.94 12.71 5.38
N SER A 159 0.30 12.76 4.88
CA SER A 159 1.09 13.98 4.83
C SER A 159 0.46 15.04 3.92
N LEU A 160 -0.01 14.65 2.73
CA LEU A 160 -0.72 15.52 1.80
C LEU A 160 -2.03 16.07 2.38
N ALA A 161 -2.77 15.27 3.15
CA ALA A 161 -4.00 15.70 3.79
C ALA A 161 -3.79 16.81 4.84
N ARG A 162 -2.56 16.98 5.36
CA ARG A 162 -2.21 18.08 6.28
C ARG A 162 -1.74 19.33 5.55
N SER A 163 -0.87 19.16 4.57
CA SER A 163 -0.35 20.24 3.72
C SER A 163 0.07 19.67 2.38
N GLU A 164 -0.35 20.33 1.31
CA GLU A 164 -0.06 19.91 -0.05
C GLU A 164 1.13 20.70 -0.61
N THR A 165 2.29 20.06 -0.61
CA THR A 165 3.54 20.62 -1.14
C THR A 165 4.13 19.75 -2.25
N ALA A 166 5.01 20.32 -3.07
CA ALA A 166 5.62 19.60 -4.19
C ALA A 166 6.40 18.35 -3.73
N ILE A 167 7.10 18.40 -2.60
CA ILE A 167 7.86 17.25 -2.09
C ILE A 167 6.92 16.15 -1.58
N ARG A 168 5.75 16.49 -1.04
CA ARG A 168 4.76 15.50 -0.59
C ARG A 168 4.01 14.85 -1.74
N ARG A 169 3.72 15.60 -2.80
CA ARG A 169 3.23 15.02 -4.08
C ARG A 169 4.25 14.06 -4.66
N SER A 170 5.53 14.45 -4.66
CA SER A 170 6.63 13.59 -5.06
C SER A 170 6.68 12.32 -4.21
N GLU A 171 6.55 12.41 -2.88
CA GLU A 171 6.55 11.23 -2.00
C GLU A 171 5.35 10.30 -2.25
N LEU A 172 4.19 10.83 -2.62
CA LEU A 172 3.05 10.00 -3.05
C LEU A 172 3.38 9.24 -4.35
N ALA A 173 4.02 9.91 -5.32
CA ALA A 173 4.48 9.27 -6.54
C ALA A 173 5.49 8.14 -6.24
N GLU A 174 6.40 8.35 -5.29
CA GLU A 174 7.36 7.33 -4.84
C GLU A 174 6.66 6.11 -4.22
N GLY A 175 5.65 6.33 -3.36
CA GLY A 175 4.86 5.26 -2.75
C GLY A 175 4.12 4.42 -3.79
N LEU A 176 3.41 5.08 -4.71
CA LEU A 176 2.66 4.42 -5.78
C LEU A 176 3.58 3.70 -6.77
N GLY A 177 4.67 4.35 -7.18
CA GLY A 177 5.68 3.78 -8.07
C GLY A 177 6.33 2.54 -7.48
N TYR A 178 6.69 2.60 -6.19
CA TYR A 178 7.25 1.45 -5.49
C TYR A 178 6.25 0.29 -5.36
N TRP A 179 5.00 0.60 -5.01
CA TRP A 179 3.93 -0.40 -4.94
C TRP A 179 3.72 -1.07 -6.30
N ALA A 180 3.61 -0.29 -7.38
CA ALA A 180 3.45 -0.80 -8.73
C ALA A 180 4.65 -1.66 -9.18
N ALA A 181 5.88 -1.24 -8.91
CA ALA A 181 7.08 -1.97 -9.31
C ALA A 181 7.24 -3.31 -8.57
N ARG A 182 6.76 -3.39 -7.34
CA ARG A 182 6.78 -4.61 -6.52
C ARG A 182 5.45 -5.37 -6.53
N TYR A 183 4.50 -4.94 -7.37
CA TYR A 183 3.16 -5.50 -7.45
C TYR A 183 3.23 -7.02 -7.64
N ARG A 184 2.54 -7.74 -6.77
CA ARG A 184 2.38 -9.20 -6.85
C ARG A 184 1.11 -9.60 -6.15
N GLU A 185 0.21 -10.24 -6.89
CA GLU A 185 -1.00 -10.82 -6.33
C GLU A 185 -0.66 -12.07 -5.53
N LEU A 186 -1.37 -12.28 -4.43
CA LEU A 186 -1.30 -13.54 -3.71
C LEU A 186 -2.06 -14.63 -4.47
N PRO A 187 -1.71 -15.92 -4.30
CA PRO A 187 -2.47 -17.02 -4.88
C PRO A 187 -3.90 -16.99 -4.36
N ALA A 188 -4.84 -16.78 -5.28
CA ALA A 188 -6.26 -16.70 -4.96
C ALA A 188 -7.04 -17.76 -5.77
N PRO A 189 -8.10 -18.35 -5.20
CA PRO A 189 -9.00 -19.21 -5.95
C PRO A 189 -9.78 -18.38 -6.97
N ALA A 190 -10.14 -19.00 -8.11
CA ALA A 190 -10.87 -18.34 -9.20
C ALA A 190 -12.22 -17.72 -8.76
N ALA A 191 -12.80 -18.24 -7.68
CA ALA A 191 -13.93 -17.62 -7.00
C ALA A 191 -13.74 -17.72 -5.49
N ALA A 192 -14.09 -16.64 -4.79
CA ALA A 192 -14.19 -16.62 -3.34
C ALA A 192 -15.42 -17.43 -2.88
N SER A 193 -15.36 -18.75 -3.06
CA SER A 193 -16.41 -19.70 -2.71
C SER A 193 -16.17 -20.28 -1.30
N GLY A 194 -17.21 -20.87 -0.70
CA GLY A 194 -17.14 -21.49 0.61
C GLY A 194 -17.61 -20.61 1.78
N ASN A 195 -17.73 -21.24 2.95
CA ASN A 195 -18.20 -20.60 4.17
C ASN A 195 -17.22 -19.54 4.67
N ARG A 196 -17.76 -18.40 5.11
CA ARG A 196 -17.04 -17.36 5.83
C ARG A 196 -17.19 -17.58 7.34
N PHE A 197 -16.15 -17.26 8.10
CA PHE A 197 -16.10 -17.49 9.54
C PHE A 197 -15.70 -16.21 10.29
N PRO A 198 -16.17 -16.02 11.53
CA PRO A 198 -15.56 -15.07 12.47
C PRO A 198 -14.06 -15.38 12.65
N ALA A 199 -13.29 -14.40 13.16
CA ALA A 199 -11.81 -14.48 13.15
C ALA A 199 -11.26 -15.77 13.77
N ALA A 200 -11.79 -16.18 14.93
CA ALA A 200 -11.36 -17.41 15.60
C ALA A 200 -11.66 -18.68 14.78
N GLY A 201 -12.83 -18.72 14.12
CA GLY A 201 -13.22 -19.85 13.28
C GLY A 201 -12.39 -19.96 12.00
N ALA A 202 -11.98 -18.81 11.44
CA ALA A 202 -11.04 -18.76 10.32
C ALA A 202 -9.64 -19.24 10.76
N LEU A 203 -9.12 -18.77 11.89
CA LEU A 203 -7.80 -19.15 12.40
C LEU A 203 -7.67 -20.67 12.60
N LEU A 204 -8.68 -21.33 13.16
CA LEU A 204 -8.67 -22.79 13.37
C LEU A 204 -8.57 -23.61 12.08
N ARG A 205 -8.79 -23.00 10.92
CA ARG A 205 -8.69 -23.64 9.59
C ARG A 205 -7.38 -23.32 8.88
N VAL A 206 -6.59 -22.40 9.41
CA VAL A 206 -5.25 -22.10 8.90
C VAL A 206 -4.29 -23.15 9.47
N ARG A 207 -3.63 -23.89 8.58
CA ARG A 207 -2.57 -24.82 8.98
C ARG A 207 -1.28 -24.05 9.21
N PRO A 208 -0.64 -24.16 10.38
CA PRO A 208 0.67 -23.55 10.60
C PRO A 208 1.70 -24.09 9.61
N ILE A 209 2.55 -23.22 9.08
CA ILE A 209 3.69 -23.63 8.25
C ILE A 209 4.72 -24.33 9.18
N PRO A 210 5.11 -25.59 8.88
CA PRO A 210 6.11 -26.31 9.67
C PRO A 210 7.43 -25.54 9.75
N PRO A 211 8.15 -25.56 10.89
CA PRO A 211 9.38 -24.78 11.09
C PRO A 211 10.42 -24.91 9.97
N GLU A 212 10.59 -26.12 9.43
CA GLU A 212 11.50 -26.47 8.34
C GLU A 212 11.12 -25.86 6.99
N ARG A 213 9.83 -25.53 6.80
CA ARG A 213 9.29 -24.87 5.60
C ARG A 213 9.13 -23.37 5.80
N ARG A 214 9.42 -22.83 6.99
CA ARG A 214 9.29 -21.39 7.24
C ARG A 214 10.39 -20.65 6.47
N PRO A 215 10.02 -19.72 5.58
CA PRO A 215 10.99 -18.93 4.83
C PRO A 215 11.86 -18.12 5.81
N ARG A 216 13.17 -18.15 5.60
CA ARG A 216 14.13 -17.30 6.32
C ARG A 216 14.32 -16.00 5.54
N GLY A 217 14.49 -14.89 6.24
CA GLY A 217 14.74 -13.58 5.62
C GLY A 217 13.54 -12.66 5.66
N SER A 218 13.27 -11.95 4.56
CA SER A 218 12.29 -10.86 4.52
C SER A 218 10.83 -11.37 4.42
N ILE A 219 9.90 -10.53 4.86
CA ILE A 219 8.45 -10.76 4.67
C ILE A 219 8.12 -10.91 3.18
N ALA A 220 8.79 -10.16 2.30
CA ALA A 220 8.62 -10.29 0.85
C ALA A 220 9.00 -11.69 0.34
N ALA A 221 10.09 -12.27 0.85
CA ALA A 221 10.46 -13.66 0.55
C ALA A 221 9.44 -14.65 1.12
N ALA A 222 8.83 -14.33 2.27
CA ALA A 222 7.78 -15.17 2.82
C ALA A 222 6.53 -15.21 1.95
N PHE A 223 6.08 -14.05 1.42
CA PHE A 223 4.98 -14.02 0.45
C PHE A 223 5.33 -14.78 -0.83
N ALA A 224 6.59 -14.72 -1.29
CA ALA A 224 7.01 -15.47 -2.45
C ALA A 224 6.90 -16.98 -2.29
N ALA A 225 7.11 -17.50 -1.08
CA ALA A 225 6.97 -18.92 -0.77
C ALA A 225 5.50 -19.39 -0.77
N LEU A 226 4.53 -18.50 -0.56
CA LEU A 226 3.11 -18.86 -0.56
C LEU A 226 2.62 -19.26 -1.96
N ASP A 227 3.22 -18.72 -3.03
CA ASP A 227 2.91 -19.12 -4.41
C ASP A 227 3.19 -20.60 -4.69
N ALA A 228 4.14 -21.18 -3.96
CA ALA A 228 4.47 -22.60 -4.05
C ALA A 228 3.63 -23.46 -3.09
N ASP A 229 2.81 -22.87 -2.22
CA ASP A 229 2.01 -23.61 -1.24
C ASP A 229 0.55 -23.75 -1.70
N PRO A 230 0.13 -24.92 -2.22
CA PRO A 230 -1.24 -25.13 -2.68
C PRO A 230 -2.28 -25.05 -1.56
N SER A 231 -1.87 -25.10 -0.28
CA SER A 231 -2.78 -24.96 0.85
C SER A 231 -3.15 -23.51 1.16
N PHE A 232 -2.44 -22.52 0.60
CA PHE A 232 -2.68 -21.11 0.89
C PHE A 232 -3.92 -20.56 0.18
N ALA A 233 -4.06 -20.77 -1.14
CA ALA A 233 -5.16 -20.18 -1.90
C ALA A 233 -6.56 -20.52 -1.31
N PRO A 234 -6.87 -21.77 -0.90
CA PRO A 234 -8.17 -22.11 -0.33
C PRO A 234 -8.54 -21.34 0.95
N ILE A 235 -7.55 -20.82 1.68
CA ILE A 235 -7.78 -20.16 2.98
C ILE A 235 -7.84 -18.63 2.89
N LEU A 236 -7.50 -18.03 1.74
CA LEU A 236 -7.40 -16.57 1.57
C LEU A 236 -8.69 -15.83 1.91
N PHE A 237 -9.85 -16.44 1.65
CA PHE A 237 -11.17 -15.82 1.82
C PHE A 237 -11.98 -16.41 2.98
N LEU A 238 -11.33 -16.96 4.02
CA LEU A 238 -12.07 -17.56 5.16
C LEU A 238 -12.71 -16.53 6.10
N LEU A 239 -12.14 -15.34 6.23
CA LEU A 239 -12.62 -14.33 7.16
C LEU A 239 -13.93 -13.68 6.67
N ASP A 240 -14.93 -13.61 7.54
CA ASP A 240 -16.13 -12.84 7.30
C ASP A 240 -15.85 -11.34 7.47
N VAL A 241 -15.94 -10.59 6.36
CA VAL A 241 -15.67 -9.15 6.30
C VAL A 241 -16.92 -8.34 5.93
N ARG A 242 -18.12 -8.90 6.11
CA ARG A 242 -19.39 -8.16 5.88
C ARG A 242 -19.54 -6.96 6.81
N ASP A 243 -18.96 -7.04 8.00
CA ASP A 243 -18.73 -5.93 8.93
C ASP A 243 -17.21 -5.79 9.17
N PRO A 244 -16.51 -4.96 8.38
CA PRO A 244 -15.06 -4.81 8.49
C PRO A 244 -14.61 -4.28 9.85
N GLY A 245 -15.39 -3.41 10.49
CA GLY A 245 -15.05 -2.82 11.79
C GLY A 245 -15.04 -3.86 12.91
N ARG A 246 -16.09 -4.70 12.92
CA ARG A 246 -16.15 -5.85 13.81
C ARG A 246 -15.05 -6.86 13.50
N ALA A 247 -14.87 -7.23 12.23
CA ALA A 247 -13.84 -8.20 11.83
C ALA A 247 -12.44 -7.77 12.26
N LEU A 248 -12.11 -6.48 12.11
CA LEU A 248 -10.84 -5.91 12.56
C LEU A 248 -10.69 -6.04 14.09
N SER A 249 -11.72 -5.68 14.85
CA SER A 249 -11.69 -5.81 16.32
C SER A 249 -11.51 -7.26 16.77
N GLU A 250 -12.19 -8.21 16.12
CA GLU A 250 -12.03 -9.64 16.40
C GLU A 250 -10.60 -10.14 16.10
N VAL A 251 -10.04 -9.77 14.94
CA VAL A 251 -8.66 -10.14 14.56
C VAL A 251 -7.64 -9.53 15.52
N THR A 252 -7.77 -8.25 15.89
CA THR A 252 -6.87 -7.58 16.84
C THR A 252 -6.95 -8.23 18.23
N SER A 253 -8.16 -8.49 18.73
CA SER A 253 -8.36 -9.14 20.03
C SER A 253 -7.79 -10.56 20.05
N LEU A 254 -7.94 -11.30 18.94
CA LEU A 254 -7.37 -12.64 18.80
C LEU A 254 -5.84 -12.60 18.74
N PHE A 255 -5.27 -11.67 17.97
CA PHE A 255 -3.82 -11.48 17.90
C PHE A 255 -3.23 -11.21 19.28
N ALA A 256 -3.82 -10.27 20.04
CA ALA A 256 -3.37 -9.95 21.39
C ALA A 256 -3.38 -11.16 22.33
N ARG A 257 -4.39 -12.04 22.26
CA ARG A 257 -4.46 -13.25 23.08
C ARG A 257 -3.45 -14.34 22.70
N VAL A 258 -3.00 -14.36 21.45
CA VAL A 258 -2.14 -15.42 20.91
C VAL A 258 -0.66 -15.03 20.98
N PHE A 259 -0.34 -13.74 20.84
CA PHE A 259 1.03 -13.27 20.64
C PHE A 259 1.55 -12.29 21.70
N LEU A 260 0.69 -11.75 22.58
CA LEU A 260 1.08 -10.86 23.69
C LEU A 260 0.78 -11.54 25.02
#